data_AF-A0A9D8S4R9-F1
#
_entry.id   AF-A0A9D8S4R9-F1
#
_cell.length_a   1.000
_cell.length_b   1.000
_cell.length_c   1.000
_cell.angle_alpha   90.00
_cell.angle_beta   90.00
_cell.angle_gamma   90.00
#
_symmetry.space_group_name_H-M   'P 1'
#
loop_
_entity.id
_entity.type
_entity.pdbx_description
1 polymer ?
#
loop_
_entity_poly.entity_id
_entity_poly.type
_entity_poly.pdbx_seq_one_letter_code
_entity_poly.pdbx_strand_id
1 'polypeptide(L)'
;MKLKDFFDTKVCVVLFLLILSQILLVLAVFGVFDGFKPSKSVETTLVGDFVSFTEQAENGDTLTGVKNIKTGAIIVAPQMIDSIQVMKKAFAVYVNDGKGSIFAYRLDGSPLDENDNTFLVFEEKFLHNAKEPIYIGYQERGKTFYFPKTDEVVLGTEYYLGSKHIFIQEDIADGHCWSLRTTNGKQTWRFISWEIFLIKDMSSEAETFCIGLPNEDKEVVLYDVNGTELKTVSASRWNKAKSLMRGNKKIGTAEYLECKNIAKI
;
A
#
# COMPACT_ATOMS: atom_id res chain seq x y z
N MET A 1 -50.31 -37.31 66.39
CA MET A 1 -49.31 -36.58 65.57
C MET A 1 -49.12 -35.22 66.21
N LYS A 2 -47.96 -34.93 66.79
CA LYS A 2 -47.75 -33.76 67.66
C LYS A 2 -47.48 -32.53 66.79
N LEU A 3 -48.04 -31.37 67.16
CA LEU A 3 -47.89 -30.08 66.47
C LEU A 3 -46.42 -29.71 66.15
N LYS A 4 -45.47 -30.25 66.92
CA LYS A 4 -44.03 -30.05 66.79
C LYS A 4 -43.46 -30.55 65.46
N ASP A 5 -43.95 -31.68 64.94
CA ASP A 5 -43.45 -32.28 63.68
C ASP A 5 -43.92 -31.51 62.44
N PHE A 6 -45.04 -30.78 62.57
CA PHE A 6 -45.62 -29.97 61.50
C PHE A 6 -44.92 -28.61 61.34
N PHE A 7 -44.41 -28.04 62.45
CA PHE A 7 -43.62 -26.81 62.41
C PHE A 7 -42.21 -27.03 61.88
N ASP A 8 -41.57 -28.15 62.22
CA ASP A 8 -40.22 -28.48 61.74
C ASP A 8 -40.18 -28.60 60.21
N THR A 9 -41.16 -29.30 59.63
CA THR A 9 -41.20 -29.55 58.19
C THR A 9 -41.43 -28.27 57.38
N LYS A 10 -42.30 -27.37 57.85
CA LYS A 10 -42.58 -26.09 57.17
C LYS A 10 -41.41 -25.13 57.25
N VAL A 11 -40.74 -25.06 58.40
CA VAL A 11 -39.54 -24.21 58.56
C VAL A 11 -38.42 -24.70 57.66
N CYS A 12 -38.20 -26.03 57.56
CA CYS A 12 -37.22 -26.59 56.64
C CYS A 12 -37.52 -26.28 55.16
N VAL A 13 -38.79 -26.34 54.73
CA VAL A 13 -39.17 -26.01 53.35
C VAL A 13 -38.92 -24.53 53.04
N VAL A 14 -39.24 -23.63 53.96
CA VAL A 14 -38.99 -22.19 53.77
C VAL A 14 -37.49 -21.89 53.71
N LEU A 15 -36.68 -22.52 54.58
CA LEU A 15 -35.22 -22.39 54.55
C LEU A 15 -34.63 -22.89 53.23
N PHE A 16 -35.12 -24.04 52.74
CA PHE A 16 -34.67 -24.62 51.48
C PHE A 16 -34.98 -23.72 50.29
N LEU A 17 -36.18 -23.13 50.23
CA LEU A 17 -36.57 -22.20 49.17
C LEU A 17 -35.73 -20.91 49.20
N LEU A 18 -35.40 -20.39 50.38
CA LEU A 18 -34.53 -19.22 50.53
C LEU A 18 -33.12 -19.52 50.01
N ILE A 19 -32.52 -20.65 50.39
CA ILE A 19 -31.20 -21.07 49.92
C ILE A 19 -31.20 -21.26 48.39
N LEU A 20 -32.23 -21.93 47.86
CA LEU A 20 -32.36 -22.13 46.41
C LEU A 20 -32.49 -20.81 45.65
N SER A 21 -33.23 -19.83 46.19
CA SER A 21 -33.38 -18.51 45.58
C SER A 21 -32.06 -17.73 45.55
N GLN A 22 -31.24 -17.84 46.59
CA GLN A 22 -29.91 -17.22 46.63
C GLN A 22 -28.94 -17.88 45.65
N ILE A 23 -28.98 -19.21 45.51
CA ILE A 23 -28.16 -19.94 44.53
C ILE A 23 -28.54 -19.52 43.10
N LEU A 24 -29.84 -19.41 42.80
CA LEU A 24 -30.33 -18.95 41.50
C LEU A 24 -29.92 -17.50 41.20
N LEU A 25 -29.96 -16.62 42.20
CA LEU A 25 -29.52 -15.24 42.06
C LEU A 25 -28.01 -15.16 41.75
N VAL A 26 -27.20 -15.95 42.47
CA VAL A 26 -25.75 -16.02 42.25
C VAL A 26 -25.45 -16.57 40.84
N LEU A 27 -26.13 -17.63 40.41
CA LEU A 27 -25.98 -18.17 39.05
C LEU A 27 -26.41 -17.19 37.96
N ALA A 28 -27.48 -16.41 38.18
CA ALA A 28 -27.91 -15.36 37.26
C ALA A 28 -26.87 -14.23 37.16
N VAL A 29 -26.28 -13.83 38.29
CA VAL A 29 -25.20 -12.83 38.32
C VAL A 29 -23.97 -13.36 37.57
N PHE A 30 -23.56 -14.61 37.81
CA PHE A 30 -22.46 -15.22 37.04
C PHE A 30 -22.76 -15.33 35.55
N GLY A 31 -23.99 -15.64 35.15
CA GLY A 31 -24.41 -15.66 33.74
C GLY A 31 -24.37 -14.29 33.06
N VAL A 32 -24.66 -13.21 33.79
CA VAL A 32 -24.54 -11.83 33.28
C VAL A 32 -23.07 -11.39 33.17
N PHE A 33 -22.20 -11.82 34.09
CA PHE A 33 -20.77 -11.51 34.04
C PHE A 33 -20.00 -12.29 32.97
N ASP A 34 -20.38 -13.54 32.67
CA ASP A 34 -19.72 -14.32 31.60
C ASP A 34 -20.15 -13.88 30.19
N GLY A 35 -21.30 -13.19 30.07
CA GLY A 35 -21.77 -12.56 28.83
C GLY A 35 -21.13 -11.21 28.51
N PHE A 36 -20.49 -10.57 29.50
CA PHE A 36 -19.72 -9.32 29.36
C PHE A 36 -18.22 -9.60 29.43
N LYS A 37 -17.72 -10.53 28.60
CA LYS A 37 -16.31 -10.42 28.21
C LYS A 37 -16.25 -9.25 27.22
N PRO A 38 -15.55 -8.13 27.53
CA PRO A 38 -15.22 -7.18 26.48
C PRO A 38 -14.53 -8.02 25.41
N SER A 39 -15.10 -8.03 24.20
CA SER A 39 -14.50 -8.70 23.05
C SER A 39 -13.06 -8.24 23.02
N LYS A 40 -12.11 -9.12 23.38
CA LYS A 40 -10.70 -8.77 23.36
C LYS A 40 -10.44 -8.21 21.96
N SER A 41 -10.06 -6.95 21.88
CA SER A 41 -9.68 -6.32 20.61
C SER A 41 -8.67 -7.27 19.96
N VAL A 42 -9.05 -7.87 18.83
CA VAL A 42 -8.19 -8.82 18.15
C VAL A 42 -7.16 -7.98 17.41
N GLU A 43 -6.00 -7.81 18.03
CA GLU A 43 -4.89 -7.16 17.39
C GLU A 43 -4.26 -8.13 16.38
N THR A 44 -4.24 -7.74 15.12
CA THR A 44 -3.53 -8.49 14.07
C THR A 44 -2.29 -7.70 13.70
N THR A 45 -1.12 -8.32 13.83
CA THR A 45 0.14 -7.72 13.41
C THR A 45 0.11 -7.45 11.92
N LEU A 46 0.38 -6.19 11.56
CA LEU A 46 0.56 -5.78 10.18
C LEU A 46 2.05 -5.91 9.84
N VAL A 47 2.83 -4.83 9.98
CA VAL A 47 4.27 -4.82 9.71
C VAL A 47 5.00 -3.93 10.70
N GLY A 48 6.19 -4.35 11.14
CA GLY A 48 7.00 -3.62 12.12
C GLY A 48 6.25 -3.45 13.44
N ASP A 49 6.17 -2.22 13.91
CA ASP A 49 5.48 -1.86 15.14
C ASP A 49 3.98 -1.56 14.94
N PHE A 50 3.37 -1.92 13.80
CA PHE A 50 1.98 -1.60 13.52
C PHE A 50 1.05 -2.80 13.65
N VAL A 51 -0.12 -2.58 14.26
CA VAL A 51 -1.18 -3.58 14.41
C VAL A 51 -2.51 -3.00 13.95
N SER A 52 -3.34 -3.82 13.33
CA SER A 52 -4.77 -3.51 13.21
C SER A 52 -5.47 -3.90 14.50
N PHE A 53 -6.42 -3.09 14.96
CA PHE A 53 -7.23 -3.37 16.13
C PHE A 53 -8.71 -3.15 15.80
N THR A 54 -9.60 -3.84 16.51
CA THR A 54 -11.05 -3.73 16.31
C THR A 54 -11.71 -3.02 17.49
N GLU A 55 -12.62 -2.09 17.21
CA GLU A 55 -13.53 -1.47 18.17
C GLU A 55 -14.99 -1.85 17.85
N GLN A 56 -15.86 -1.87 18.85
CA GLN A 56 -17.30 -2.07 18.66
C GLN A 56 -17.98 -0.71 18.68
N ALA A 57 -18.68 -0.36 17.60
CA ALA A 57 -19.52 0.83 17.55
C ALA A 57 -20.80 0.66 18.38
N GLU A 58 -21.46 1.76 18.74
CA GLU A 58 -22.70 1.75 19.52
C GLU A 58 -23.85 0.97 18.83
N ASN A 59 -23.80 0.86 17.50
CA ASN A 59 -24.75 0.11 16.70
C ASN A 59 -24.41 -1.40 16.60
N GLY A 60 -23.31 -1.85 17.21
CA GLY A 60 -22.83 -3.23 17.17
C GLY A 60 -21.93 -3.57 15.97
N ASP A 61 -21.56 -2.59 15.14
CA ASP A 61 -20.61 -2.82 14.06
C ASP A 61 -19.18 -2.97 14.58
N THR A 62 -18.41 -3.86 13.95
CA THR A 62 -16.98 -4.01 14.24
C THR A 62 -16.19 -3.06 13.35
N LEU A 63 -15.67 -1.99 13.94
CA LEU A 63 -14.82 -1.01 13.30
C LEU A 63 -13.35 -1.45 13.40
N THR A 64 -12.52 -1.15 12.40
CA THR A 64 -11.11 -1.58 12.43
C THR A 64 -10.17 -0.39 12.29
N GLY A 65 -9.28 -0.18 13.24
CA GLY A 65 -8.25 0.87 13.19
C GLY A 65 -6.85 0.31 12.99
N VAL A 66 -5.89 1.20 12.78
CA VAL A 66 -4.46 0.88 12.76
C VAL A 66 -3.74 1.76 13.77
N LYS A 67 -2.89 1.17 14.60
CA LYS A 67 -2.05 1.90 15.55
C LYS A 67 -0.60 1.43 15.51
N ASN A 68 0.30 2.34 15.87
CA ASN A 68 1.68 2.01 16.17
C ASN A 68 1.76 1.54 17.64
N ILE A 69 2.19 0.29 17.88
CA ILE A 69 2.30 -0.29 19.23
C ILE A 69 3.42 0.32 20.05
N LYS A 70 4.47 0.84 19.41
CA LYS A 70 5.62 1.43 20.09
C LYS A 70 5.30 2.83 20.62
N THR A 71 4.58 3.63 19.83
CA THR A 71 4.20 5.01 20.21
C THR A 71 2.80 5.11 20.80
N GLY A 72 1.96 4.08 20.61
CA GLY A 72 0.54 4.09 20.99
C GLY A 72 -0.34 4.96 20.08
N ALA A 73 0.24 5.60 19.06
CA ALA A 73 -0.49 6.51 18.19
C ALA A 73 -1.47 5.75 17.28
N ILE A 74 -2.73 6.17 17.26
CA ILE A 74 -3.72 5.71 16.30
C ILE A 74 -3.43 6.42 14.97
N ILE A 75 -3.05 5.62 13.98
CA ILE A 75 -2.71 6.08 12.63
C ILE A 75 -3.97 6.19 11.79
N VAL A 76 -4.85 5.20 11.92
CA VAL A 76 -6.16 5.20 11.27
C VAL A 76 -7.22 4.90 12.31
N ALA A 77 -8.11 5.86 12.53
CA ALA A 77 -9.24 5.71 13.43
C ALA A 77 -10.21 4.63 12.91
N PRO A 78 -10.77 3.77 13.78
CA PRO A 78 -11.64 2.66 13.39
C PRO A 78 -12.85 3.06 12.54
N GLN A 79 -13.40 4.25 12.77
CA GLN A 79 -14.51 4.83 12.01
C GLN A 79 -14.20 5.16 10.53
N MET A 80 -12.94 5.06 10.11
CA MET A 80 -12.51 5.36 8.73
C MET A 80 -12.30 4.10 7.88
N ILE A 81 -12.42 2.89 8.47
CA ILE A 81 -12.19 1.63 7.76
C ILE A 81 -13.34 0.64 8.00
N ASP A 82 -14.13 0.43 6.94
CA ASP A 82 -15.21 -0.57 6.94
C ASP A 82 -14.71 -2.01 6.72
N SER A 83 -13.48 -2.22 6.22
CA SER A 83 -12.92 -3.56 6.00
C SER A 83 -11.41 -3.55 5.73
N ILE A 84 -10.58 -4.03 6.67
CA ILE A 84 -9.16 -4.28 6.38
C ILE A 84 -9.03 -5.57 5.56
N GLN A 85 -8.80 -5.43 4.26
CA GLN A 85 -8.27 -6.52 3.44
C GLN A 85 -6.90 -6.10 2.89
N VAL A 86 -5.86 -6.85 3.25
CA VAL A 86 -4.56 -6.81 2.57
C VAL A 86 -4.77 -7.38 1.18
N MET A 87 -5.18 -6.54 0.24
CA MET A 87 -5.47 -7.00 -1.11
C MET A 87 -4.18 -7.03 -1.94
N LYS A 88 -3.72 -8.24 -2.25
CA LYS A 88 -2.85 -8.54 -3.39
C LYS A 88 -3.57 -8.30 -4.73
N LYS A 89 -4.23 -7.16 -4.91
CA LYS A 89 -5.01 -6.85 -6.13
C LYS A 89 -4.66 -5.53 -6.78
N ALA A 90 -3.83 -4.71 -6.14
CA ALA A 90 -3.35 -3.47 -6.71
C ALA A 90 -1.93 -3.17 -6.23
N PHE A 91 -1.18 -2.38 -7.00
CA PHE A 91 0.02 -1.68 -6.53
C PHE A 91 -0.22 -0.19 -6.67
N ALA A 92 0.34 0.58 -5.75
CA ALA A 92 0.31 2.02 -5.74
C ALA A 92 1.74 2.56 -5.91
N VAL A 93 1.85 3.68 -6.60
CA VAL A 93 3.09 4.44 -6.65
C VAL A 93 2.78 5.79 -6.03
N TYR A 94 3.56 6.13 -5.02
CA TYR A 94 3.57 7.46 -4.45
C TYR A 94 4.74 8.21 -5.05
N VAL A 95 4.46 9.32 -5.71
CA VAL A 95 5.49 10.19 -6.26
C VAL A 95 5.48 11.51 -5.51
N ASN A 96 6.57 11.81 -4.83
CA ASN A 96 6.77 13.11 -4.20
C ASN A 96 7.29 14.15 -5.21
N ASP A 97 6.45 14.49 -6.19
CA ASP A 97 6.71 15.52 -7.21
C ASP A 97 6.45 16.96 -6.72
N GLY A 98 6.40 17.16 -5.40
CA GLY A 98 5.98 18.40 -4.75
C GLY A 98 4.45 18.58 -4.64
N LYS A 99 3.65 17.72 -5.29
CA LYS A 99 2.19 17.65 -5.12
C LYS A 99 1.74 16.39 -4.40
N GLY A 100 2.62 15.40 -4.25
CA GLY A 100 2.29 14.12 -3.62
C GLY A 100 1.35 13.30 -4.49
N SER A 101 1.65 13.24 -5.80
CA SER A 101 0.86 12.49 -6.77
C SER A 101 0.82 11.00 -6.42
N ILE A 102 -0.38 10.43 -6.43
CA ILE A 102 -0.59 8.99 -6.23
C ILE A 102 -1.36 8.44 -7.40
N PHE A 103 -0.81 7.38 -7.97
CA PHE A 103 -1.51 6.57 -8.94
C PHE A 103 -1.41 5.12 -8.51
N ALA A 104 -2.45 4.34 -8.77
CA ALA A 104 -2.43 2.92 -8.53
C ALA A 104 -3.06 2.18 -9.70
N TYR A 105 -2.64 0.94 -9.88
CA TYR A 105 -3.21 0.05 -10.87
C TYR A 105 -3.57 -1.25 -10.18
N ARG A 106 -4.62 -1.89 -10.69
CA ARG A 106 -4.91 -3.27 -10.37
C ARG A 106 -3.79 -4.19 -10.88
N LEU A 107 -3.64 -5.36 -10.30
CA LEU A 107 -2.65 -6.36 -10.77
C LEU A 107 -2.96 -6.90 -12.19
N ASP A 108 -4.13 -6.61 -12.74
CA ASP A 108 -4.45 -6.89 -14.15
C ASP A 108 -3.95 -5.80 -15.12
N GLY A 109 -3.37 -4.71 -14.62
CA GLY A 109 -2.85 -3.60 -15.41
C GLY A 109 -3.82 -2.46 -15.64
N SER A 110 -5.06 -2.55 -15.14
CA SER A 110 -6.04 -1.45 -15.27
C SER A 110 -5.78 -0.35 -14.22
N PRO A 111 -5.84 0.94 -14.60
CA PRO A 111 -5.69 2.03 -13.65
C PRO A 111 -6.86 2.03 -12.66
N LEU A 112 -6.57 2.36 -11.41
CA LEU A 112 -7.57 2.73 -10.41
C LEU A 112 -7.82 4.23 -10.56
N ASP A 113 -9.09 4.63 -10.67
CA ASP A 113 -9.50 5.97 -11.10
C ASP A 113 -8.93 7.08 -10.18
N GLU A 114 -8.19 8.03 -10.77
CA GLU A 114 -7.54 9.14 -10.04
C GLU A 114 -8.56 10.21 -9.59
N ASN A 115 -9.75 10.25 -10.22
CA ASN A 115 -10.70 11.34 -10.06
C ASN A 115 -11.75 11.13 -8.94
N ASP A 116 -11.80 9.96 -8.30
CA ASP A 116 -12.99 9.56 -7.54
C ASP A 116 -12.78 9.45 -6.01
N ASN A 117 -11.93 10.32 -5.43
CA ASN A 117 -11.59 10.31 -4.00
C ASN A 117 -11.21 8.91 -3.47
N THR A 118 -10.72 8.06 -4.36
CA THR A 118 -10.53 6.64 -4.11
C THR A 118 -9.28 6.42 -3.29
N PHE A 119 -8.34 7.36 -3.19
CA PHE A 119 -7.11 7.14 -2.43
C PHE A 119 -7.09 7.87 -1.09
N LEU A 120 -6.69 7.14 -0.05
CA LEU A 120 -6.44 7.68 1.28
C LEU A 120 -4.96 7.53 1.60
N VAL A 121 -4.31 8.64 1.92
CA VAL A 121 -2.89 8.67 2.28
C VAL A 121 -2.81 8.91 3.77
N PHE A 122 -2.14 8.00 4.47
CA PHE A 122 -1.88 8.11 5.89
C PHE A 122 -0.38 8.32 6.04
N GLU A 123 0.01 9.58 6.12
CA GLU A 123 1.39 9.98 6.37
C GLU A 123 1.62 10.14 7.88
N GLU A 124 2.67 9.51 8.41
CA GLU A 124 3.17 9.84 9.74
C GLU A 124 3.77 11.25 9.68
N LYS A 125 3.15 12.20 10.38
CA LYS A 125 3.46 13.64 10.33
C LYS A 125 4.97 13.93 10.31
N PHE A 126 5.40 14.65 9.28
CA PHE A 126 6.75 15.21 9.10
C PHE A 126 7.39 15.75 10.39
N LEU A 127 8.51 15.15 10.78
CA LEU A 127 9.69 15.90 11.20
C LEU A 127 10.64 15.88 10.00
N HIS A 128 10.97 17.08 9.49
CA HIS A 128 11.80 17.28 8.31
C HIS A 128 13.00 16.31 8.24
N ASN A 129 13.17 15.68 7.06
CA ASN A 129 14.34 14.91 6.60
C ASN A 129 14.45 13.40 6.94
N ALA A 130 13.38 12.71 7.31
CA ALA A 130 13.47 11.25 7.53
C ALA A 130 12.76 10.43 6.45
N LYS A 131 13.48 9.42 5.93
CA LYS A 131 13.00 8.32 5.09
C LYS A 131 12.05 7.42 5.89
N GLU A 132 10.85 7.90 6.22
CA GLU A 132 9.87 7.20 7.07
C GLU A 132 8.61 6.75 6.31
N PRO A 133 7.86 5.75 6.82
CA PRO A 133 6.92 4.98 6.01
C PRO A 133 5.64 5.75 5.68
N ILE A 134 5.38 5.92 4.38
CA ILE A 134 4.09 6.37 3.86
C ILE A 134 3.17 5.16 3.77
N TYR A 135 1.95 5.31 4.28
CA TYR A 135 0.92 4.31 4.08
C TYR A 135 -0.15 4.81 3.14
N ILE A 136 -0.51 3.96 2.19
CA ILE A 136 -1.51 4.25 1.19
C ILE A 136 -2.65 3.27 1.42
N GLY A 137 -3.88 3.76 1.28
CA GLY A 137 -5.06 2.95 1.15
C GLY A 137 -5.91 3.44 -0.01
N TYR A 138 -6.90 2.65 -0.41
CA TYR A 138 -7.89 3.07 -1.38
C TYR A 138 -9.30 2.63 -1.01
N GLN A 139 -10.30 3.44 -1.31
CA GLN A 139 -11.72 3.18 -1.15
C GLN A 139 -12.31 2.64 -2.45
N GLU A 140 -12.77 1.40 -2.48
CA GLU A 140 -13.54 0.86 -3.61
C GLU A 140 -14.90 0.37 -3.10
N ARG A 141 -15.99 0.92 -3.67
CA ARG A 141 -17.38 0.56 -3.33
C ARG A 141 -17.69 0.67 -1.82
N GLY A 142 -17.24 1.76 -1.20
CA GLY A 142 -17.46 2.00 0.23
C GLY A 142 -16.62 1.11 1.16
N LYS A 143 -15.54 0.48 0.66
CA LYS A 143 -14.59 -0.28 1.48
C LYS A 143 -13.20 0.31 1.38
N THR A 144 -12.59 0.64 2.52
CA THR A 144 -11.20 1.12 2.60
C THR A 144 -10.23 -0.06 2.64
N PHE A 145 -9.44 -0.24 1.59
CA PHE A 145 -8.31 -1.15 1.49
C PHE A 145 -7.02 -0.43 1.86
N TYR A 146 -6.03 -1.16 2.39
CA TYR A 146 -4.80 -0.57 2.90
C TYR A 146 -3.56 -1.37 2.46
N PHE A 147 -2.46 -0.67 2.22
CA PHE A 147 -1.16 -1.22 1.82
C PHE A 147 -0.17 -1.14 3.01
N PRO A 148 -0.15 -2.13 3.93
CA PRO A 148 0.62 -2.07 5.18
C PRO A 148 2.14 -1.99 5.02
N LYS A 149 2.67 -2.58 3.95
CA LYS A 149 4.08 -2.55 3.47
C LYS A 149 4.25 -3.70 2.49
N THR A 150 4.88 -3.49 1.34
CA THR A 150 5.78 -4.38 0.55
C THR A 150 5.86 -3.88 -0.90
N ASP A 151 6.55 -4.60 -1.80
CA ASP A 151 6.85 -4.28 -3.22
C ASP A 151 5.75 -3.59 -4.06
N GLU A 152 4.51 -3.58 -3.56
CA GLU A 152 3.32 -2.94 -4.09
C GLU A 152 3.24 -1.43 -3.84
N VAL A 153 4.07 -0.85 -2.96
CA VAL A 153 4.19 0.61 -2.80
C VAL A 153 5.60 1.05 -3.17
N VAL A 154 5.72 1.80 -4.26
CA VAL A 154 7.00 2.38 -4.69
C VAL A 154 7.01 3.87 -4.37
N LEU A 155 8.06 4.31 -3.69
CA LEU A 155 8.31 5.72 -3.42
C LEU A 155 9.20 6.27 -4.52
N GLY A 156 8.61 7.08 -5.39
CA GLY A 156 9.32 7.79 -6.44
C GLY A 156 9.47 9.28 -6.14
N THR A 157 10.48 9.89 -6.74
CA THR A 157 10.59 11.35 -6.86
C THR A 157 10.03 11.83 -8.20
N GLU A 158 10.15 11.02 -9.24
CA GLU A 158 9.68 11.32 -10.60
C GLU A 158 9.18 10.04 -11.27
N TYR A 159 8.32 10.18 -12.29
CA TYR A 159 7.78 9.02 -13.00
C TYR A 159 7.41 9.30 -14.45
N TYR A 160 7.33 8.22 -15.23
CA TYR A 160 6.71 8.21 -16.54
C TYR A 160 5.81 6.98 -16.70
N LEU A 161 4.58 7.22 -17.18
CA LEU A 161 3.60 6.18 -17.49
C LEU A 161 3.59 5.92 -19.00
N GLY A 162 3.96 4.69 -19.37
CA GLY A 162 3.62 4.10 -20.66
C GLY A 162 2.47 3.11 -20.51
N SER A 163 1.90 2.67 -21.63
CA SER A 163 0.73 1.77 -21.72
C SER A 163 0.92 0.42 -21.02
N LYS A 164 2.16 -0.07 -20.93
CA LYS A 164 2.49 -1.35 -20.27
C LYS A 164 3.62 -1.26 -19.25
N HIS A 165 4.24 -0.09 -19.15
CA HIS A 165 5.47 0.12 -18.37
C HIS A 165 5.37 1.39 -17.54
N ILE A 166 5.92 1.31 -16.34
CA ILE A 166 6.01 2.40 -15.40
C ILE A 166 7.49 2.57 -15.08
N PHE A 167 8.01 3.77 -15.32
CA PHE A 167 9.38 4.16 -15.01
C PHE A 167 9.33 5.06 -13.78
N ILE A 168 10.07 4.70 -12.74
CA ILE A 168 10.03 5.40 -11.45
C ILE A 168 11.46 5.75 -11.07
N GLN A 169 11.73 7.02 -10.82
CA GLN A 169 12.98 7.45 -10.21
C GLN A 169 12.83 7.38 -8.70
N GLU A 170 13.73 6.66 -8.03
CA GLU A 170 13.78 6.54 -6.58
C GLU A 170 15.07 7.18 -6.04
N ASP A 171 14.97 7.87 -4.91
CA ASP A 171 16.14 8.41 -4.20
C ASP A 171 16.82 7.32 -3.37
N ILE A 172 18.12 7.14 -3.62
CA ILE A 172 18.98 6.24 -2.85
C ILE A 172 20.05 7.04 -2.11
N ALA A 173 20.78 6.42 -1.17
CA ALA A 173 21.75 7.13 -0.33
C ALA A 173 22.83 7.89 -1.15
N ASP A 174 23.25 7.33 -2.28
CA ASP A 174 24.36 7.82 -3.09
C ASP A 174 23.95 8.28 -4.50
N GLY A 175 22.69 8.69 -4.67
CA GLY A 175 22.19 9.23 -5.94
C GLY A 175 20.74 8.84 -6.25
N HIS A 176 20.47 8.53 -7.52
CA HIS A 176 19.15 8.10 -7.97
C HIS A 176 19.24 6.72 -8.63
N CYS A 177 18.21 5.92 -8.42
CA CYS A 177 18.01 4.70 -9.19
C CYS A 177 16.69 4.79 -9.96
N TRP A 178 16.65 4.09 -11.10
CA TRP A 178 15.44 3.94 -11.88
C TRP A 178 14.93 2.52 -11.74
N SER A 179 13.66 2.40 -11.38
CA SER A 179 12.93 1.15 -11.32
C SER A 179 11.94 1.10 -12.48
N LEU A 180 12.07 0.04 -13.28
CA LEU A 180 11.15 -0.27 -14.36
C LEU A 180 10.22 -1.37 -13.90
N ARG A 181 8.93 -1.11 -14.08
CA ARG A 181 7.87 -2.02 -13.67
C ARG A 181 6.88 -2.19 -14.80
N THR A 182 6.24 -3.34 -14.87
CA THR A 182 5.03 -3.50 -15.65
C THR A 182 3.86 -2.80 -14.97
N THR A 183 2.80 -2.49 -15.71
CA THR A 183 1.57 -1.88 -15.18
C THR A 183 0.80 -2.75 -14.20
N ASN A 184 1.30 -3.93 -13.82
CA ASN A 184 0.81 -4.75 -12.71
C ASN A 184 1.74 -4.73 -11.47
N GLY A 185 2.76 -3.87 -11.46
CA GLY A 185 3.63 -3.64 -10.32
C GLY A 185 4.88 -4.51 -10.26
N LYS A 186 4.99 -5.55 -11.11
CA LYS A 186 6.20 -6.40 -11.16
C LYS A 186 7.39 -5.58 -11.65
N GLN A 187 8.45 -5.54 -10.85
CA GLN A 187 9.73 -4.98 -11.27
C GLN A 187 10.39 -5.86 -12.33
N THR A 188 10.71 -5.28 -13.47
CA THR A 188 11.43 -5.96 -14.57
C THR A 188 12.92 -5.67 -14.49
N TRP A 189 13.28 -4.44 -14.16
CA TRP A 189 14.66 -4.00 -14.13
C TRP A 189 14.84 -2.84 -13.16
N ARG A 190 16.02 -2.75 -12.53
CA ARG A 190 16.39 -1.64 -11.64
C ARG A 190 17.87 -1.37 -11.82
N PHE A 191 18.23 -0.10 -12.00
CA PHE A 191 19.61 0.29 -12.25
C PHE A 191 19.89 1.69 -11.70
N ILE A 192 21.16 1.97 -11.43
CA ILE A 192 21.64 3.26 -10.95
C ILE A 192 22.26 4.00 -12.14
N SER A 193 21.76 5.19 -12.44
CA SER A 193 22.36 6.07 -13.42
C SER A 193 21.98 7.53 -13.16
N TRP A 194 22.94 8.42 -13.39
CA TRP A 194 22.78 9.86 -13.28
C TRP A 194 22.18 10.50 -14.54
N GLU A 195 22.31 9.82 -15.67
CA GLU A 195 21.78 10.25 -16.96
C GLU A 195 21.13 9.04 -17.63
N ILE A 196 19.86 9.19 -18.04
CA ILE A 196 19.14 8.14 -18.74
C ILE A 196 18.38 8.73 -19.93
N PHE A 197 18.28 7.95 -21.00
CA PHE A 197 17.46 8.28 -22.16
C PHE A 197 16.27 7.31 -22.22
N LEU A 198 15.06 7.83 -22.04
CA LEU A 198 13.82 7.06 -22.22
C LEU A 198 13.34 7.25 -23.66
N ILE A 199 13.54 6.25 -24.51
CA ILE A 199 13.35 6.38 -25.95
C ILE A 199 12.10 5.61 -26.38
N LYS A 200 11.07 6.31 -26.85
CA LYS A 200 9.84 5.73 -27.40
C LYS A 200 9.96 5.48 -28.90
N ASP A 201 9.58 4.29 -29.35
CA ASP A 201 9.36 4.00 -30.77
C ASP A 201 7.95 4.42 -31.20
N MET A 202 7.89 5.41 -32.08
CA MET A 202 6.63 5.92 -32.62
C MET A 202 6.07 5.09 -33.78
N SER A 203 6.83 4.11 -34.31
CA SER A 203 6.34 3.22 -35.37
C SER A 203 5.60 1.98 -34.85
N SER A 204 5.70 1.69 -33.56
CA SER A 204 5.00 0.56 -32.95
C SER A 204 3.66 0.99 -32.36
N GLU A 205 2.58 0.29 -32.71
CA GLU A 205 1.26 0.46 -32.08
C GLU A 205 1.27 0.05 -30.60
N ALA A 206 2.11 -0.92 -30.24
CA ALA A 206 2.43 -1.22 -28.86
C ALA A 206 3.56 -0.28 -28.44
N GLU A 207 3.29 0.70 -27.56
CA GLU A 207 4.28 1.69 -27.14
C GLU A 207 5.57 1.01 -26.67
N THR A 208 6.55 0.95 -27.57
CA THR A 208 7.79 0.20 -27.37
C THR A 208 8.83 1.19 -26.90
N PHE A 209 9.50 0.84 -25.81
CA PHE A 209 10.54 1.66 -25.21
C PHE A 209 11.88 0.94 -25.27
N CYS A 210 12.95 1.72 -25.44
CA CYS A 210 14.28 1.31 -25.04
C CYS A 210 14.90 2.36 -24.10
N ILE A 211 15.87 1.92 -23.32
CA ILE A 211 16.57 2.72 -22.34
C ILE A 211 18.00 2.90 -22.81
N GLY A 212 18.43 4.13 -23.03
CA GLY A 212 19.82 4.47 -23.31
C GLY A 212 20.56 4.82 -22.03
N LEU A 213 21.64 4.10 -21.73
CA LEU A 213 22.56 4.41 -20.64
C LEU A 213 23.91 4.82 -21.20
N PRO A 214 24.39 6.05 -20.93
CA PRO A 214 25.74 6.45 -21.30
C PRO A 214 26.78 5.70 -20.44
N ASN A 215 27.87 5.27 -21.08
CA ASN A 215 29.05 4.73 -20.40
C ASN A 215 30.16 5.80 -20.23
N GLU A 216 31.27 5.42 -19.62
CA GLU A 216 32.41 6.33 -19.38
C GLU A 216 33.00 6.91 -20.67
N ASP A 217 32.94 6.16 -21.78
CA ASP A 217 33.39 6.57 -23.11
C ASP A 217 32.38 7.43 -23.87
N LYS A 218 31.26 7.82 -23.22
CA LYS A 218 30.12 8.53 -23.81
C LYS A 218 29.42 7.79 -24.94
N GLU A 219 29.66 6.49 -25.06
CA GLU A 219 28.82 5.60 -25.85
C GLU A 219 27.51 5.37 -25.10
N VAL A 220 26.44 5.10 -25.84
CA VAL A 220 25.14 4.81 -25.26
C VAL A 220 24.80 3.34 -25.52
N VAL A 221 24.65 2.59 -24.43
CA VAL A 221 24.18 1.21 -24.47
C VAL A 221 22.66 1.23 -24.39
N LEU A 222 22.01 0.65 -25.39
CA LEU A 222 20.56 0.55 -25.48
C LEU A 222 20.10 -0.77 -24.87
N TYR A 223 19.13 -0.69 -23.97
CA TYR A 223 18.49 -1.83 -23.32
C TYR A 223 17.00 -1.87 -23.66
N ASP A 224 16.44 -3.07 -23.69
CA ASP A 224 14.98 -3.22 -23.66
C ASP A 224 14.41 -2.97 -22.25
N VAL A 225 13.08 -2.95 -22.14
CA VAL A 225 12.36 -2.76 -20.87
C VAL A 225 12.55 -3.89 -19.85
N ASN A 226 13.19 -5.00 -20.23
CA ASN A 226 13.55 -6.12 -19.37
C ASN A 226 15.03 -6.06 -18.92
N GLY A 227 15.79 -5.04 -19.33
CA GLY A 227 17.20 -4.91 -19.03
C GLY A 227 18.12 -5.75 -19.92
N THR A 228 17.62 -6.26 -21.05
CA THR A 228 18.43 -6.97 -22.05
C THR A 228 19.14 -5.95 -22.92
N GLU A 229 20.47 -6.04 -23.01
CA GLU A 229 21.24 -5.20 -23.93
C GLU A 229 20.84 -5.51 -25.38
N LEU A 230 20.49 -4.46 -26.12
CA LEU A 230 20.15 -4.53 -27.53
C LEU A 230 21.37 -4.21 -28.39
N LYS A 231 22.09 -3.11 -28.07
CA LYS A 231 23.19 -2.59 -28.87
C LYS A 231 23.94 -1.46 -28.17
N THR A 232 25.25 -1.36 -28.42
CA THR A 232 26.06 -0.19 -28.05
C THR A 232 26.22 0.77 -29.24
N VAL A 233 26.01 2.06 -28.99
CA VAL A 233 26.03 3.14 -29.99
C VAL A 233 27.15 4.12 -29.63
N SER A 234 28.13 4.26 -30.52
CA SER A 234 29.23 5.20 -30.29
C SER A 234 28.75 6.65 -30.15
N ALA A 235 29.48 7.47 -29.40
CA ALA A 235 29.11 8.87 -29.11
C ALA A 235 28.75 9.68 -30.38
N SER A 236 29.52 9.53 -31.47
CA SER A 236 29.24 10.22 -32.75
C SER A 236 27.91 9.79 -33.37
N ARG A 237 27.61 8.48 -33.37
CA ARG A 237 26.34 7.95 -33.89
C ARG A 237 25.17 8.36 -33.01
N TRP A 238 25.35 8.33 -31.69
CA TRP A 238 24.34 8.76 -30.73
C TRP A 238 23.97 10.24 -30.93
N ASN A 239 24.96 11.13 -31.04
CA ASN A 239 24.71 12.56 -31.27
C ASN A 239 23.92 12.81 -32.57
N LYS A 240 24.23 12.05 -33.63
CA LYS A 240 23.49 12.14 -34.90
C LYS A 240 22.07 11.55 -34.79
N ALA A 241 21.89 10.45 -34.06
CA ALA A 241 20.58 9.87 -33.83
C ALA A 241 19.70 10.78 -32.98
N LYS A 242 20.24 11.29 -31.86
CA LYS A 242 19.55 12.18 -30.92
C LYS A 242 19.07 13.46 -31.58
N SER A 243 19.84 14.05 -32.51
CA SER A 243 19.40 15.26 -33.24
C SER A 243 18.22 15.04 -34.20
N LEU A 244 17.92 13.78 -34.53
CA LEU A 244 16.78 13.40 -35.37
C LEU A 244 15.54 12.97 -34.56
N MET A 245 15.69 12.80 -33.24
CA MET A 245 14.60 12.45 -32.34
C MET A 245 13.72 13.68 -32.03
N ARG A 246 12.47 13.42 -31.64
CA ARG A 246 11.48 14.44 -31.25
C ARG A 246 11.19 14.34 -29.76
N GLY A 247 10.57 15.38 -29.21
CA GLY A 247 10.07 15.38 -27.83
C GLY A 247 11.18 15.33 -26.80
N ASN A 248 11.87 16.45 -26.57
CA ASN A 248 12.88 16.55 -25.51
C ASN A 248 12.21 17.06 -24.23
N LYS A 249 11.68 16.14 -23.42
CA LYS A 249 11.16 16.46 -22.09
C LYS A 249 12.09 15.87 -21.03
N LYS A 250 12.41 16.64 -20.00
CA LYS A 250 13.06 16.10 -18.79
C LYS A 250 12.03 15.52 -17.83
N ILE A 251 12.34 14.37 -17.27
CA ILE A 251 11.57 13.67 -16.24
C ILE A 251 12.57 13.28 -15.16
N GLY A 252 12.73 14.13 -14.14
CA GLY A 252 13.84 14.02 -13.20
C GLY A 252 15.20 14.03 -13.89
N THR A 253 15.99 12.96 -13.69
CA THR A 253 17.29 12.77 -14.36
C THR A 253 17.20 12.16 -15.75
N ALA A 254 16.00 11.76 -16.19
CA ALA A 254 15.76 11.22 -17.52
C ALA A 254 15.53 12.30 -18.57
N GLU A 255 16.02 12.05 -19.77
CA GLU A 255 15.57 12.72 -20.98
C GLU A 255 14.68 11.76 -21.77
N TYR A 256 13.39 12.12 -21.90
CA TYR A 256 12.46 11.45 -22.79
C TYR A 256 12.74 11.87 -24.22
N LEU A 257 12.73 10.90 -25.14
CA LEU A 257 12.98 11.06 -26.57
C LEU A 257 12.02 10.18 -27.37
N GLU A 258 11.63 10.65 -28.55
CA GLU A 258 10.79 9.91 -29.50
C GLU A 258 11.54 9.68 -30.80
N CYS A 259 11.58 8.44 -31.26
CA CYS A 259 12.20 8.07 -32.52
C CYS A 259 11.19 7.41 -33.45
N LYS A 260 11.44 7.46 -34.76
CA LYS A 260 10.58 6.80 -35.74
C LYS A 260 10.75 5.29 -35.78
N ASN A 261 11.89 4.76 -35.32
CA ASN A 261 12.20 3.34 -35.32
C ASN A 261 13.48 3.12 -34.48
N ILE A 262 13.38 2.36 -33.39
CA ILE A 262 14.51 2.09 -32.49
C ILE A 262 15.62 1.29 -33.18
N ALA A 263 15.27 0.38 -34.10
CA ALA A 263 16.25 -0.41 -34.85
C ALA A 263 17.12 0.42 -35.81
N LYS A 264 16.77 1.69 -36.05
CA LYS A 264 17.56 2.63 -36.87
C LYS A 264 18.54 3.49 -36.06
N ILE A 265 18.56 3.34 -34.74
CA ILE A 265 19.56 3.94 -33.84
C ILE A 265 20.86 3.11 -33.93
#